data_AF-A0A955WUZ8-F1
#
_entry.id   AF-A0A955WUZ8-F1
#
_cell.length_a   1.000
_cell.length_b   1.000
_cell.length_c   1.000
_cell.angle_alpha   90.00
_cell.angle_beta   90.00
_cell.angle_gamma   90.00
#
_symmetry.space_group_name_H-M   'P 1'
#
loop_
_entity.id
_entity.type
_entity.pdbx_description
1 polymer ?
#
loop_
_entity_poly.entity_id
_entity_poly.type
_entity_poly.pdbx_seq_one_letter_code
_entity_poly.pdbx_strand_id
1 'polypeptide(L)'
;LLHVYLHPAICDLSEPGQLTQTVDDPSPTVNVQIARWVAQGDLKHGQRNLTRDVARLTHPLLTVVANADGVVPEDTVCSAHNAMVRSPDRKVIHVGSASEPMAHADLFISDPAPAQVFAPIADWLARP
;
A
#
# COMPACT_ATOMS: atom_id res chain seq x y z
N LEU A 1 -14.00 10.11 -7.18
CA LEU A 1 -13.14 10.04 -5.98
C LEU A 1 -13.11 8.64 -5.39
N LEU A 2 -14.26 7.99 -5.13
CA LEU A 2 -14.26 6.63 -4.56
C LEU A 2 -13.44 5.62 -5.38
N HIS A 3 -13.54 5.62 -6.72
CA HIS A 3 -12.77 4.72 -7.60
C HIS A 3 -11.24 4.76 -7.45
N VAL A 4 -10.69 5.86 -6.93
CA VAL A 4 -9.25 5.98 -6.66
C VAL A 4 -8.87 5.15 -5.43
N TYR A 5 -9.79 5.05 -4.47
CA TYR A 5 -9.63 4.36 -3.20
C TYR A 5 -10.21 2.94 -3.22
N LEU A 6 -11.29 2.69 -3.96
CA LEU A 6 -12.07 1.44 -3.93
C LEU A 6 -12.83 1.23 -5.25
N HIS A 7 -12.87 0.01 -5.79
CA HIS A 7 -13.74 -0.34 -6.92
C HIS A 7 -15.11 -0.87 -6.43
N PRO A 8 -16.22 -0.14 -6.67
CA PRO A 8 -17.55 -0.50 -6.20
C PRO A 8 -18.06 -1.85 -6.69
N ALA A 9 -17.59 -2.31 -7.86
CA ALA A 9 -18.09 -3.52 -8.51
C ALA A 9 -17.63 -4.82 -7.82
N ILE A 10 -16.61 -4.74 -6.97
CA ILE A 10 -15.98 -5.90 -6.31
C ILE A 10 -15.98 -5.78 -4.79
N CYS A 11 -16.71 -4.79 -4.25
CA CYS A 11 -16.82 -4.55 -2.82
C CYS A 11 -18.29 -4.59 -2.40
N ASP A 12 -18.57 -5.22 -1.26
CA ASP A 12 -19.88 -5.07 -0.62
C ASP A 12 -20.00 -3.66 -0.02
N LEU A 13 -20.94 -2.88 -0.55
CA LEU A 13 -21.22 -1.50 -0.14
C LEU A 13 -22.44 -1.39 0.77
N SER A 14 -22.90 -2.49 1.36
CA SER A 14 -24.07 -2.53 2.23
C SER A 14 -23.93 -1.63 3.48
N GLU A 15 -22.71 -1.38 3.95
CA GLU A 15 -22.38 -0.55 5.12
C GLU A 15 -21.38 0.58 4.80
N PRO A 16 -21.76 1.57 3.96
CA PRO A 16 -20.82 2.57 3.44
C PRO A 16 -20.27 3.51 4.53
N GLY A 17 -21.02 3.70 5.62
CA GLY A 17 -20.60 4.54 6.75
C GLY A 17 -19.43 3.95 7.56
N GLN A 18 -19.25 2.62 7.57
CA GLN A 18 -18.08 2.00 8.19
C GLN A 18 -16.84 2.10 7.28
N LEU A 19 -17.05 2.07 5.95
CA LEU A 19 -15.99 2.19 4.95
C LEU A 19 -15.36 3.60 4.88
N THR A 20 -16.11 4.65 5.26
CA THR A 20 -15.62 6.03 5.28
C THR A 20 -15.02 6.45 6.63
N GLN A 21 -15.31 5.73 7.73
CA GLN A 21 -14.75 6.03 9.05
C GLN A 21 -13.21 5.92 9.11
N THR A 22 -12.59 5.17 8.20
CA THR A 22 -11.12 5.07 8.07
C THR A 22 -10.48 6.29 7.38
N VAL A 23 -11.27 7.14 6.73
CA VAL A 23 -10.81 8.30 5.95
C VAL A 23 -11.12 9.63 6.65
N ASP A 24 -12.12 9.66 7.55
CA ASP A 24 -12.77 10.90 8.01
C ASP A 24 -12.29 11.50 9.35
N ASP A 25 -11.07 11.22 9.82
CA ASP A 25 -10.47 12.02 10.92
C ASP A 25 -9.31 12.94 10.44
N PRO A 26 -9.64 14.05 9.76
CA PRO A 26 -8.64 15.01 9.31
C PRO A 26 -8.07 15.81 10.49
N SER A 27 -6.96 15.36 11.06
CA SER A 27 -6.18 16.17 12.00
C SER A 27 -5.45 17.31 11.26
N PRO A 28 -5.71 18.60 11.59
CA PRO A 28 -5.01 19.72 10.97
C PRO A 28 -3.48 19.64 11.15
N THR A 29 -3.03 19.08 12.28
CA THR A 29 -1.62 18.86 12.56
C THR A 29 -1.02 17.79 11.65
N VAL A 30 -1.75 16.69 11.41
CA VAL A 30 -1.33 15.63 10.47
C VAL A 30 -1.26 16.19 9.05
N ASN A 31 -2.24 16.99 8.63
CA ASN A 31 -2.24 17.62 7.31
C ASN A 31 -1.03 18.54 7.08
N VAL A 32 -0.62 19.31 8.10
CA VAL A 32 0.61 20.14 8.03
C VAL A 32 1.87 19.26 7.95
N GLN A 33 1.90 18.12 8.65
CA GLN A 33 3.02 17.18 8.56
C GLN A 33 3.09 16.50 7.19
N ILE A 34 1.95 16.05 6.65
CA ILE A 34 1.85 15.49 5.30
C ILE A 34 2.31 16.52 4.27
N ALA A 35 1.83 17.77 4.34
CA ALA A 35 2.24 18.83 3.42
C ALA A 35 3.76 19.11 3.49
N ARG A 36 4.35 19.08 4.70
CA ARG A 36 5.81 19.20 4.87
C ARG A 36 6.55 18.00 4.28
N TRP A 37 6.05 16.78 4.48
CA TRP A 37 6.65 15.57 3.90
C TRP A 37 6.59 15.59 2.38
N VAL A 38 5.43 15.95 1.80
CA VAL A 38 5.26 16.12 0.35
C VAL A 38 6.25 17.17 -0.18
N ALA A 39 6.39 18.31 0.48
CA ALA A 39 7.33 19.36 0.05
C ALA A 39 8.81 18.96 0.21
N GLN A 40 9.14 18.11 1.19
CA GLN A 40 10.51 17.70 1.48
C GLN A 40 10.95 16.45 0.71
N GLY A 41 10.02 15.71 0.11
CA GLY A 41 10.23 14.50 -0.70
C GLY A 41 10.69 13.26 0.06
N ASP A 42 11.26 13.43 1.25
CA ASP A 42 11.76 12.35 2.12
C ASP A 42 11.11 12.42 3.51
N LEU A 43 10.81 11.25 4.08
CA LEU A 43 10.35 11.14 5.46
C LEU A 43 11.54 11.34 6.40
N LYS A 44 11.57 12.46 7.11
CA LYS A 44 12.64 12.84 8.04
C LYS A 44 12.12 12.98 9.47
N HIS A 45 12.92 12.53 10.43
CA HIS A 45 12.67 12.71 11.87
C HIS A 45 13.96 13.14 12.57
N GLY A 46 13.99 14.38 13.07
CA GLY A 46 15.22 15.00 13.57
C GLY A 46 16.30 15.08 12.49
N GLN A 47 17.47 14.51 12.75
CA GLN A 47 18.60 14.43 11.80
C GLN A 47 18.57 13.15 10.93
N ARG A 48 17.57 12.28 11.10
CA ARG A 48 17.45 11.03 10.37
C ARG A 48 16.57 11.19 9.14
N ASN A 49 16.99 10.57 8.05
CA ASN A 49 16.19 10.42 6.83
C ASN A 49 15.74 8.97 6.75
N LEU A 50 14.50 8.71 7.17
CA LEU A 50 13.94 7.37 7.27
C LEU A 50 13.82 6.72 5.89
N THR A 51 13.46 7.49 4.86
CA THR A 51 13.42 7.01 3.46
C THR A 51 14.76 6.44 3.02
N ARG A 52 15.88 7.10 3.36
CA ARG A 52 17.23 6.59 3.04
C ARG A 52 17.67 5.45 3.94
N ASP A 53 17.25 5.46 5.20
CA ASP A 53 17.63 4.44 6.16
C ASP A 53 17.01 3.07 5.84
N VAL A 54 15.85 3.03 5.18
CA VAL A 54 15.23 1.79 4.65
C VAL A 54 16.22 0.98 3.81
N ALA A 55 17.11 1.62 3.03
CA ALA A 55 18.10 0.91 2.22
C ALA A 55 19.13 0.08 3.02
N ARG A 56 19.24 0.32 4.33
CA ARG A 56 20.13 -0.42 5.23
C ARG A 56 19.49 -1.70 5.78
N LEU A 57 18.18 -1.86 5.64
CA LEU A 57 17.45 -3.01 6.17
C LEU A 57 17.80 -4.28 5.36
N THR A 58 17.85 -5.41 6.07
CA THR A 58 18.18 -6.73 5.51
C THR A 58 17.05 -7.73 5.71
N HIS A 59 15.89 -7.28 6.17
CA HIS A 59 14.73 -8.15 6.41
C HIS A 59 14.11 -8.60 5.08
N PRO A 60 13.58 -9.83 4.99
CA PRO A 60 12.73 -10.23 3.88
C PRO A 60 11.59 -9.23 3.65
N LEU A 61 11.25 -8.96 2.39
CA LEU A 61 10.21 -8.01 2.02
C LEU A 61 9.32 -8.56 0.91
N LEU A 62 8.03 -8.68 1.20
CA LEU A 62 6.99 -8.86 0.20
C LEU A 62 6.31 -7.50 -0.06
N THR A 63 6.19 -7.15 -1.33
CA THR A 63 5.47 -5.95 -1.80
C THR A 63 4.28 -6.39 -2.64
N VAL A 64 3.10 -5.87 -2.34
CA VAL A 64 1.87 -6.13 -3.10
C VAL A 64 1.48 -4.86 -3.85
N VAL A 65 1.29 -4.97 -5.16
CA VAL A 65 0.93 -3.86 -6.05
C VAL A 65 -0.43 -4.12 -6.66
N ALA A 66 -1.39 -3.23 -6.40
CA ALA A 66 -2.69 -3.27 -7.06
C ALA A 66 -2.60 -2.59 -8.44
N ASN A 67 -3.11 -3.25 -9.49
CA ASN A 67 -2.95 -2.78 -10.87
C ASN A 67 -3.70 -1.48 -11.19
N ALA A 68 -4.67 -1.08 -10.37
CA ALA A 68 -5.48 0.11 -10.53
C ALA A 68 -5.50 0.98 -9.25
N ASP A 69 -4.44 0.92 -8.43
CA ASP A 69 -4.27 1.82 -7.28
C ASP A 69 -4.05 3.26 -7.76
N GLY A 70 -5.04 4.12 -7.50
CA GLY A 70 -4.95 5.55 -7.80
C GLY A 70 -4.39 6.40 -6.66
N VAL A 71 -4.17 5.82 -5.48
CA VAL A 71 -3.62 6.49 -4.29
C VAL A 71 -2.10 6.40 -4.28
N VAL A 72 -1.55 5.21 -4.53
CA VAL A 72 -0.11 4.95 -4.47
C VAL A 72 0.36 4.35 -5.80
N PRO A 73 1.06 5.11 -6.66
CA PRO A 73 1.61 4.61 -7.91
C PRO A 73 2.60 3.46 -7.68
N GLU A 74 2.73 2.55 -8.65
CA GLU A 74 3.61 1.37 -8.56
C GLU A 74 5.05 1.73 -8.17
N ASP A 75 5.66 2.75 -8.78
CA ASP A 75 7.00 3.20 -8.44
C ASP A 75 7.14 3.59 -6.96
N THR A 76 6.07 4.12 -6.37
CA THR A 76 6.02 4.50 -4.95
C THR A 76 5.87 3.27 -4.06
N VAL A 77 4.96 2.35 -4.40
CA VAL A 77 4.78 1.07 -3.68
C VAL A 77 6.07 0.25 -3.69
N CYS A 78 6.75 0.20 -4.83
CA CYS A 78 8.00 -0.53 -5.03
C CYS A 78 9.24 0.20 -4.51
N SER A 79 9.13 1.42 -3.99
CA SER A 79 10.29 2.23 -3.56
C SER A 79 11.13 1.53 -2.48
N ALA A 80 10.49 0.94 -1.47
CA ALA A 80 11.16 0.17 -0.42
C ALA A 80 11.78 -1.11 -0.97
N HIS A 81 11.05 -1.82 -1.86
CA HIS A 81 11.57 -2.98 -2.57
C HIS A 81 12.86 -2.62 -3.30
N ASN A 82 12.87 -1.53 -4.07
CA ASN A 82 14.03 -1.09 -4.84
C ASN A 82 15.19 -0.64 -3.93
N ALA A 83 14.90 0.06 -2.84
CA ALA A 83 15.91 0.56 -1.91
C ALA A 83 16.59 -0.53 -1.07
N MET A 84 15.86 -1.58 -0.65
CA MET A 84 16.35 -2.63 0.26
C MET A 84 17.25 -3.67 -0.43
N VAL A 85 18.24 -3.25 -1.23
CA VAL A 85 19.13 -4.13 -2.02
C VAL A 85 19.94 -5.14 -1.21
N ARG A 86 20.01 -4.95 0.11
CA ARG A 86 20.69 -5.84 1.05
C ARG A 86 19.78 -6.92 1.63
N SER A 87 18.48 -6.86 1.38
CA SER A 87 17.54 -7.90 1.78
C SER A 87 17.79 -9.17 0.95
N PRO A 88 17.92 -10.35 1.59
CA PRO A 88 18.22 -11.60 0.90
C PRO A 88 17.01 -12.19 0.18
N ASP A 89 15.79 -11.80 0.56
CA ASP A 89 14.55 -12.29 -0.02
C ASP A 89 13.55 -11.15 -0.21
N ARG A 90 13.42 -10.69 -1.46
CA ARG A 90 12.46 -9.66 -1.83
C ARG A 90 11.59 -10.14 -2.97
N LYS A 91 10.27 -9.97 -2.84
CA LYS A 91 9.31 -10.32 -3.89
C LYS A 91 8.31 -9.20 -4.09
N VAL A 92 7.93 -8.98 -5.34
CA VAL A 92 6.77 -8.16 -5.71
C VAL A 92 5.70 -9.11 -6.24
N ILE A 93 4.45 -8.91 -5.83
CA ILE A 93 3.28 -9.53 -6.45
C ILE A 93 2.35 -8.44 -6.95
N HIS A 94 1.86 -8.63 -8.16
CA HIS A 94 0.86 -7.76 -8.77
C HIS A 94 -0.50 -8.43 -8.68
N VAL A 95 -1.51 -7.68 -8.25
CA VAL A 95 -2.88 -8.17 -8.04
C VAL A 95 -3.87 -7.33 -8.85
N GLY A 96 -5.00 -7.95 -9.18
CA GLY A 96 -5.96 -7.40 -10.13
C GLY A 96 -5.54 -7.62 -11.59
N SER A 97 -6.47 -7.33 -12.49
CA SER A 97 -6.31 -7.48 -13.94
C SER A 97 -7.08 -6.40 -14.69
N ALA A 98 -6.97 -6.35 -16.03
CA ALA A 98 -7.76 -5.43 -16.84
C ALA A 98 -9.28 -5.71 -16.75
N SER A 99 -9.67 -6.97 -16.57
CA SER A 99 -11.08 -7.38 -16.42
C SER A 99 -11.59 -7.29 -14.98
N GLU A 100 -10.69 -7.27 -14.00
CA GLU A 100 -10.99 -7.18 -12.57
C GLU A 100 -9.97 -6.24 -11.90
N PRO A 101 -10.12 -4.92 -12.05
CA PRO A 101 -9.17 -3.96 -11.52
C PRO A 101 -9.26 -3.89 -9.99
N MET A 102 -8.10 -3.80 -9.32
CA MET A 102 -8.00 -3.59 -7.88
C MET A 102 -7.36 -2.23 -7.57
N ALA A 103 -8.07 -1.40 -6.79
CA ALA A 103 -7.60 -0.14 -6.21
C ALA A 103 -7.10 -0.35 -4.77
N HIS A 104 -6.72 0.75 -4.12
CA HIS A 104 -6.01 0.76 -2.84
C HIS A 104 -6.71 -0.05 -1.73
N ALA A 105 -7.98 0.23 -1.47
CA ALA A 105 -8.77 -0.45 -0.43
C ALA A 105 -9.18 -1.86 -0.85
N ASP A 106 -9.29 -2.13 -2.16
CA ASP A 106 -9.66 -3.45 -2.67
C ASP A 106 -8.65 -4.51 -2.23
N LEU A 107 -7.40 -4.13 -1.93
CA LEU A 107 -6.40 -5.01 -1.33
C LEU A 107 -6.85 -5.65 0.00
N PHE A 108 -7.82 -5.07 0.69
CA PHE A 108 -8.24 -5.45 2.04
C PHE A 108 -9.71 -5.87 2.14
N ILE A 109 -10.59 -5.28 1.34
CA ILE A 109 -12.05 -5.40 1.55
C ILE A 109 -12.84 -5.89 0.34
N SER A 110 -12.17 -6.20 -0.77
CA SER A 110 -12.84 -6.72 -1.96
C SER A 110 -13.00 -8.24 -1.93
N ASP A 111 -14.02 -8.73 -2.64
CA ASP A 111 -14.26 -10.17 -2.83
C ASP A 111 -13.06 -10.96 -3.37
N PRO A 112 -12.25 -10.44 -4.33
CA PRO A 112 -11.05 -11.14 -4.78
C PRO A 112 -9.86 -11.08 -3.81
N ALA A 113 -9.87 -10.19 -2.79
CA ALA A 113 -8.72 -9.99 -1.90
C ALA A 113 -8.24 -11.26 -1.17
N PRO A 114 -9.12 -12.14 -0.65
CA PRO A 114 -8.69 -13.39 -0.03
C PRO A 114 -7.85 -14.28 -0.96
N ALA A 115 -8.27 -14.40 -2.23
CA ALA A 115 -7.59 -15.24 -3.19
C ALA A 115 -6.33 -14.58 -3.78
N GLN A 116 -6.41 -13.29 -4.11
CA GLN A 116 -5.33 -12.59 -4.83
C GLN A 116 -4.29 -11.93 -3.91
N VAL A 117 -4.65 -11.60 -2.67
CA VAL A 117 -3.79 -10.89 -1.73
C VAL A 117 -3.47 -11.78 -0.52
N PHE A 118 -4.48 -12.26 0.20
CA PHE A 118 -4.27 -12.91 1.49
C PHE A 118 -3.61 -14.28 1.36
N ALA A 119 -4.08 -15.12 0.43
CA ALA A 119 -3.47 -16.43 0.19
C ALA A 119 -1.99 -16.33 -0.23
N PRO A 120 -1.59 -15.46 -1.19
CA PRO A 120 -0.16 -15.26 -1.51
C PRO A 120 0.68 -14.74 -0.35
N ILE A 121 0.13 -13.88 0.51
CA ILE A 121 0.82 -13.43 1.74
C ILE A 121 0.98 -14.60 2.71
N ALA A 122 -0.06 -15.39 2.94
CA ALA A 122 -0.01 -16.56 3.82
C ALA A 122 1.04 -17.57 3.33
N ASP A 123 1.04 -17.88 2.03
CA ASP A 123 2.04 -18.74 1.39
C ASP A 123 3.45 -18.18 1.57
N TRP A 124 3.63 -16.87 1.41
CA TRP A 124 4.92 -16.21 1.59
C TRP A 124 5.45 -16.35 3.02
N LEU A 125 4.57 -16.17 4.01
CA LEU A 125 4.87 -16.26 5.44
C LEU A 125 5.10 -17.69 5.93
N ALA A 126 4.50 -18.68 5.27
CA ALA A 126 4.65 -20.09 5.63
C ALA A 126 5.94 -20.73 5.10
N ARG A 127 6.77 -19.99 4.36
CA ARG A 127 8.06 -20.49 3.85
C ARG A 127 9.05 -20.67 5.01
N PRO A 128 9.91 -21.72 4.95
CA PRO A 128 10.86 -22.06 6.01
C PRO A 128 12.00 -21.03 6.16
#